data_AF-A0A314YAN2-F1
#
_entry.id   AF-A0A314YAN2-F1
#
_cell.length_a   1.000
_cell.length_b   1.000
_cell.length_c   1.000
_cell.angle_alpha   90.00
_cell.angle_beta   90.00
_cell.angle_gamma   90.00
#
_symmetry.space_group_name_H-M   'P 1'
#
loop_
_entity.id
_entity.type
_entity.pdbx_description
1 polymer ?
#
loop_
_entity_poly.entity_id
_entity_poly.type
_entity_poly.pdbx_seq_one_letter_code
_entity_poly.pdbx_strand_id
1 'polypeptide(L)'
;MKSHDGPVGHGQSATGYFLRIYMGQNQQKGGVILDESVLLASQQLQYPDSSSSSSHSSSNCASFQPDAHFLLRKLRHSNIPTGISYGPGLEAHKVSILKEVATQYSIHCFILEASSIDDTTREVMLAWSNIGGRILYLVSNKKRDIYTKLSKCGWLITILNVEGSSACENSSMVYIKKLQELPLTICHINRKAIGNSVVTVGYIMKPSREEDFAKRGAFPLYPTQDGLMFVPLTFELPLSPQLQEVDVVLHKATDEIISIDLNSSLQSSNTITYSRGMQELQRYMEHHLDLCVIDPLNYIYPVLDRLKIQQILLGLEDLKTRGCHAIRGANFLKVDDFNQAGLIQSLSEAKLALPSIVKPQVACGVADSHSMAIVFRVEDFKDLTVPLPAIIQEYVDHSSTLYKFYVLGEKVYHAVKNSTPNADTLMKLSGSKELKPLVFDSLKSLPTTKGNPNSGDGNSSKATDHCIDLELVTSAANWLTRKLELTIFGFDVVIQEGTGDHVIVDVNYLPSFKEVPNEVAIPAFWDAIKKKFELKRTT
;
A
#
# COMPACT_ATOMS: atom_id res chain seq x y z
N MET A 1 -44.93 -8.95 -55.38
CA MET A 1 -43.73 -9.62 -55.94
C MET A 1 -42.70 -8.51 -56.17
N LYS A 2 -41.83 -8.26 -55.18
CA LYS A 2 -40.45 -8.78 -55.01
C LYS A 2 -39.41 -8.11 -55.92
N SER A 3 -38.58 -7.24 -55.33
CA SER A 3 -37.10 -7.20 -55.44
C SER A 3 -36.60 -5.95 -54.68
N HIS A 4 -36.19 -6.05 -53.42
CA HIS A 4 -34.81 -6.27 -52.95
C HIS A 4 -33.85 -5.09 -53.21
N ASP A 5 -33.92 -4.09 -52.32
CA ASP A 5 -32.77 -3.25 -51.98
C ASP A 5 -32.04 -3.90 -50.80
N GLY A 6 -30.76 -4.24 -51.01
CA GLY A 6 -29.85 -4.69 -49.96
C GLY A 6 -29.18 -3.49 -49.28
N PRO A 7 -28.86 -3.56 -47.98
CA PRO A 7 -28.26 -2.43 -47.28
C PRO A 7 -26.77 -2.31 -47.62
N VAL A 8 -26.38 -1.07 -47.92
CA VAL A 8 -25.01 -0.59 -48.04
C VAL A 8 -24.23 -0.95 -46.77
N GLY A 9 -23.17 -1.74 -46.93
CA GLY A 9 -22.28 -2.10 -45.84
C GLY A 9 -21.60 -0.86 -45.26
N HIS A 10 -21.86 -0.60 -43.97
CA HIS A 10 -21.06 0.33 -43.19
C HIS A 10 -19.61 -0.15 -43.14
N GLY A 11 -18.71 0.68 -43.64
CA GLY A 11 -17.27 0.48 -43.52
C GLY A 11 -16.87 0.32 -42.07
N GLN A 12 -16.33 -0.85 -41.72
CA GLN A 12 -15.52 -1.02 -40.53
C GLN A 12 -14.30 -0.10 -40.66
N SER A 13 -14.25 0.97 -39.87
CA SER A 13 -13.06 1.82 -39.78
C SER A 13 -11.91 1.00 -39.19
N ALA A 14 -10.88 0.79 -39.99
CA ALA A 14 -9.69 0.00 -39.70
C ALA A 14 -8.71 0.68 -38.73
N THR A 15 -9.17 1.13 -37.56
CA THR A 15 -8.35 1.89 -36.59
C THR A 15 -8.28 1.28 -35.18
N GLY A 16 -8.77 0.05 -34.94
CA GLY A 16 -8.88 -0.51 -33.58
C GLY A 16 -7.87 -1.59 -33.14
N TYR A 17 -6.97 -2.06 -34.01
CA TYR A 17 -6.24 -3.33 -33.79
C TYR A 17 -4.78 -3.23 -33.30
N PHE A 18 -4.24 -2.03 -33.09
CA PHE A 18 -2.78 -1.86 -33.23
C PHE A 18 -1.88 -1.82 -31.98
N LEU A 19 -2.41 -1.72 -30.76
CA LEU A 19 -1.61 -1.92 -29.53
C LEU A 19 -2.51 -2.48 -28.42
N ARG A 20 -2.35 -3.77 -28.05
CA ARG A 20 -3.16 -4.37 -26.98
C ARG A 20 -2.35 -5.41 -26.19
N ILE A 21 -2.07 -5.16 -24.91
CA ILE A 21 -1.78 -6.23 -23.93
C ILE A 21 -3.12 -6.81 -23.40
N TYR A 22 -4.28 -6.23 -23.78
CA TYR A 22 -5.61 -6.64 -23.32
C TYR A 22 -6.67 -6.60 -24.44
N MET A 23 -7.54 -7.61 -24.53
CA MET A 23 -8.75 -7.61 -25.39
C MET A 23 -10.04 -7.70 -24.55
N GLY A 24 -10.99 -6.80 -24.84
CA GLY A 24 -12.24 -6.61 -24.10
C GLY A 24 -13.18 -7.82 -24.00
N GLN A 25 -14.20 -7.65 -23.14
CA GLN A 25 -15.28 -8.55 -22.65
C GLN A 25 -14.90 -9.97 -22.19
N ASN A 26 -13.87 -10.62 -22.74
CA ASN A 26 -13.43 -11.97 -22.38
C ASN A 26 -12.12 -12.01 -21.56
N GLN A 27 -11.64 -10.86 -21.04
CA GLN A 27 -10.43 -10.76 -20.20
C GLN A 27 -9.18 -11.47 -20.74
N GLN A 28 -8.95 -11.37 -22.04
CA GLN A 28 -7.77 -11.96 -22.67
C GLN A 28 -6.52 -11.12 -22.35
N LYS A 29 -5.65 -11.66 -21.49
CA LYS A 29 -4.41 -11.02 -21.03
C LYS A 29 -3.26 -11.33 -21.97
N GLY A 30 -2.38 -10.37 -22.21
CA GLY A 30 -1.04 -10.55 -22.77
C GLY A 30 -0.03 -10.79 -21.65
N GLY A 31 1.27 -10.74 -21.96
CA GLY A 31 2.32 -10.95 -20.96
C GLY A 31 3.58 -10.14 -21.24
N VAL A 32 4.49 -10.15 -20.28
CA VAL A 32 5.76 -9.40 -20.33
C VAL A 32 6.92 -10.38 -20.33
N ILE A 33 7.84 -10.23 -21.29
CA ILE A 33 9.09 -10.99 -21.33
C ILE A 33 10.25 -10.01 -21.14
N LEU A 34 11.11 -10.29 -20.17
CA LEU A 34 12.30 -9.53 -19.86
C LEU A 34 13.53 -10.26 -20.39
N ASP A 35 14.26 -9.64 -21.31
CA ASP A 35 15.48 -10.21 -21.87
C ASP A 35 16.64 -10.17 -20.89
N GLU A 36 17.54 -11.16 -20.92
CA GLU A 36 18.73 -11.18 -20.07
C GLU A 36 19.58 -9.90 -20.19
N SER A 37 19.55 -9.25 -21.35
CA SER A 37 20.34 -8.04 -21.60
C SER A 37 19.90 -6.82 -20.78
N VAL A 38 18.69 -6.83 -20.21
CA VAL A 38 18.22 -5.78 -19.29
C VAL A 38 18.28 -6.22 -17.82
N LEU A 39 18.45 -7.51 -17.57
CA LEU A 39 18.46 -8.10 -16.23
C LEU A 39 19.86 -8.27 -15.65
N LEU A 40 20.85 -8.55 -16.51
CA LEU A 40 22.24 -8.79 -16.12
C LEU A 40 23.08 -7.52 -16.30
N ALA A 41 23.96 -7.21 -15.35
CA ALA A 41 24.85 -6.06 -15.46
C ALA A 41 25.82 -6.21 -16.63
N SER A 42 25.99 -5.14 -17.42
CA SER A 42 27.07 -5.08 -18.41
C SER A 42 28.41 -4.95 -17.69
N GLN A 43 29.36 -5.84 -17.99
CA GLN A 43 30.74 -5.70 -17.48
C GLN A 43 31.32 -4.36 -17.97
N GLN A 44 31.58 -3.42 -17.07
CA GLN A 44 32.52 -2.35 -17.37
C GLN A 44 33.91 -2.96 -17.36
N LEU A 45 34.56 -3.02 -18.51
CA LEU A 45 36.00 -3.26 -18.60
C LEU A 45 36.69 -2.12 -17.84
N GLN A 46 37.10 -2.36 -16.59
CA GLN A 46 38.17 -1.58 -16.00
C GLN A 46 39.42 -1.86 -16.83
N TYR A 47 39.93 -0.84 -17.50
CA TYR A 47 41.25 -0.91 -18.12
C TYR A 47 42.26 -1.31 -17.04
N PRO A 48 43.11 -2.33 -17.27
CA PRO A 48 44.14 -2.65 -16.30
C PRO A 48 45.18 -1.54 -16.33
N ASP A 49 45.33 -0.83 -15.21
CA ASP A 49 46.55 -0.09 -14.97
C ASP A 49 47.71 -1.08 -15.01
N SER A 50 48.64 -0.82 -15.91
CA SER A 50 49.82 -1.64 -16.17
C SER A 50 50.82 -1.54 -15.03
N SER A 51 50.58 -2.23 -13.92
CA SER A 51 51.62 -2.68 -12.98
C SER A 51 51.04 -3.52 -11.84
N SER A 52 51.00 -4.83 -11.99
CA SER A 52 51.41 -5.81 -10.95
C SER A 52 51.05 -7.22 -11.39
N SER A 53 52.07 -8.05 -11.53
CA SER A 53 51.96 -9.49 -11.65
C SER A 53 51.51 -10.07 -10.30
N SER A 54 50.24 -10.43 -10.17
CA SER A 54 49.81 -11.41 -9.18
C SER A 54 48.66 -12.24 -9.74
N SER A 55 48.87 -13.55 -9.77
CA SER A 55 47.91 -14.56 -10.19
C SER A 55 46.80 -14.69 -9.17
N HIS A 56 45.76 -13.87 -9.32
CA HIS A 56 44.46 -14.14 -8.73
C HIS A 56 43.45 -14.28 -9.86
N SER A 57 42.89 -15.49 -9.97
CA SER A 57 41.70 -15.76 -10.76
C SER A 57 40.58 -14.86 -10.26
N SER A 58 40.38 -13.72 -10.92
CA SER A 58 39.19 -12.90 -10.71
C SER A 58 37.99 -13.73 -11.13
N SER A 59 37.23 -14.22 -10.15
CA SER A 59 35.93 -14.81 -10.39
C SER A 59 35.03 -13.72 -10.99
N ASN A 60 34.98 -13.67 -12.31
CA ASN A 60 34.06 -12.86 -13.11
C ASN A 60 32.62 -13.25 -12.76
N CYS A 61 32.07 -12.66 -11.70
CA CYS A 61 30.70 -12.92 -11.28
C CYS A 61 29.79 -11.93 -11.99
N ALA A 62 29.12 -12.36 -13.06
CA ALA A 62 28.00 -11.60 -13.61
C ALA A 62 26.99 -11.34 -12.48
N SER A 63 26.54 -10.10 -12.30
CA SER A 63 25.59 -9.74 -11.25
C SER A 63 24.23 -9.38 -11.85
N PHE A 64 23.17 -9.72 -11.11
CA PHE A 64 21.82 -9.30 -11.43
C PHE A 64 21.64 -7.82 -11.07
N GLN A 65 21.02 -7.03 -11.96
CA GLN A 65 20.90 -5.59 -11.74
C GLN A 65 19.91 -5.27 -10.61
N PRO A 66 20.23 -4.36 -9.67
CA PRO A 66 19.32 -3.98 -8.59
C PRO A 66 17.96 -3.48 -9.07
N ASP A 67 17.94 -2.68 -10.15
CA ASP A 67 16.72 -2.11 -10.73
C ASP A 67 15.81 -3.18 -11.35
N ALA A 68 16.38 -4.31 -11.78
CA ALA A 68 15.60 -5.44 -12.28
C ALA A 68 14.82 -6.14 -11.15
N HIS A 69 15.34 -6.14 -9.91
CA HIS A 69 14.57 -6.63 -8.76
C HIS A 69 13.35 -5.75 -8.47
N PHE A 70 13.48 -4.43 -8.58
CA PHE A 70 12.34 -3.53 -8.46
C PHE A 70 11.23 -3.92 -9.45
N LEU A 71 11.59 -4.07 -10.73
CA LEU A 71 10.64 -4.39 -11.78
C LEU A 71 9.97 -5.76 -11.58
N LEU A 72 10.75 -6.79 -11.25
CA LEU A 72 10.22 -8.14 -10.99
C LEU A 72 9.25 -8.15 -9.81
N ARG A 73 9.51 -7.37 -8.75
CA ARG A 73 8.58 -7.22 -7.62
C ARG A 73 7.25 -6.62 -8.06
N LYS A 74 7.26 -5.58 -8.91
CA LYS A 74 6.02 -4.99 -9.44
C LYS A 74 5.24 -5.98 -10.30
N LEU A 75 5.94 -6.69 -11.19
CA LEU A 75 5.29 -7.59 -12.15
C LEU A 75 4.73 -8.85 -11.48
N ARG A 76 5.43 -9.43 -10.49
CA ARG A 76 5.03 -10.68 -9.81
C ARG A 76 3.58 -10.71 -9.35
N HIS A 77 3.10 -9.59 -8.81
CA HIS A 77 1.76 -9.48 -8.23
C HIS A 77 0.81 -8.59 -9.05
N SER A 78 1.25 -8.13 -10.23
CA SER A 78 0.44 -7.33 -11.16
C SER A 78 -0.64 -8.13 -11.90
N ASN A 79 -0.63 -9.47 -11.76
CA ASN A 79 -1.42 -10.43 -12.52
C ASN A 79 -1.14 -10.43 -14.05
N ILE A 80 0.00 -9.87 -14.46
CA ILE A 80 0.52 -9.98 -15.82
C ILE A 80 1.48 -11.20 -15.85
N PRO A 81 1.21 -12.22 -16.68
CA PRO A 81 2.17 -13.29 -16.95
C PRO A 81 3.53 -12.71 -17.31
N THR A 82 4.56 -13.10 -16.56
CA THR A 82 5.91 -12.57 -16.70
C THR A 82 6.89 -13.71 -16.96
N GLY A 83 7.81 -13.48 -17.89
CA GLY A 83 8.87 -14.43 -18.24
C GLY A 83 10.22 -13.76 -18.38
N ILE A 84 11.27 -14.54 -18.26
CA ILE A 84 12.64 -14.15 -18.60
C ILE A 84 13.00 -14.85 -19.89
N SER A 85 13.63 -14.16 -20.84
CA SER A 85 14.24 -14.79 -22.00
C SER A 85 15.76 -14.72 -21.95
N TYR A 86 16.42 -15.71 -22.55
CA TYR A 86 17.83 -15.64 -22.85
C TYR A 86 18.19 -16.34 -24.17
N GLY A 87 19.31 -15.92 -24.78
CA GLY A 87 19.84 -16.56 -25.98
C GLY A 87 20.51 -17.91 -25.70
N PRO A 88 20.52 -18.85 -26.67
CA PRO A 88 21.10 -20.19 -26.50
C PRO A 88 22.62 -20.17 -26.21
N GLY A 89 23.31 -19.12 -26.63
CA GLY A 89 24.75 -18.93 -26.39
C GLY A 89 25.12 -18.26 -25.07
N LEU A 90 24.16 -18.02 -24.15
CA LEU A 90 24.44 -17.38 -22.87
C LEU A 90 25.27 -18.31 -21.96
N GLU A 91 26.31 -17.76 -21.32
CA GLU A 91 27.19 -18.51 -20.41
C GLU A 91 26.41 -19.20 -19.28
N ALA A 92 26.80 -20.45 -18.95
CA ALA A 92 26.07 -21.29 -18.00
C ALA A 92 25.85 -20.66 -16.61
N HIS A 93 26.83 -19.89 -16.10
CA HIS A 93 26.70 -19.21 -14.81
C HIS A 93 25.64 -18.09 -14.86
N LYS A 94 25.53 -17.35 -15.97
CA LYS A 94 24.49 -16.33 -16.18
C LYS A 94 23.11 -16.97 -16.28
N VAL A 95 23.00 -18.08 -16.99
CA VAL A 95 21.76 -18.87 -17.07
C VAL A 95 21.34 -19.36 -15.68
N SER A 96 22.30 -19.81 -14.85
CA SER A 96 22.03 -20.23 -13.47
C SER A 96 21.42 -19.09 -12.64
N ILE A 97 22.00 -17.89 -12.71
CA ILE A 97 21.49 -16.70 -12.00
C ILE A 97 20.06 -16.38 -12.45
N LEU A 98 19.79 -16.36 -13.76
CA LEU A 98 18.45 -16.08 -14.28
C LEU A 98 17.44 -17.14 -13.83
N LYS A 99 17.81 -18.42 -13.80
CA LYS A 99 16.94 -19.51 -13.32
C LYS A 99 16.68 -19.44 -11.81
N GLU A 100 17.68 -19.06 -11.03
CA GLU A 100 17.53 -18.84 -9.58
C GLU A 100 16.55 -17.70 -9.30
N VAL A 101 16.73 -16.56 -9.98
CA VAL A 101 15.79 -15.43 -9.91
C VAL A 101 14.41 -15.84 -10.41
N ALA A 102 14.32 -16.57 -11.51
CA ALA A 102 13.04 -17.02 -12.05
C ALA A 102 12.28 -17.90 -11.03
N THR A 103 13.00 -18.78 -10.34
CA THR A 103 12.45 -19.60 -9.25
C THR A 103 11.98 -18.74 -8.07
N GLN A 104 12.79 -17.77 -7.65
CA GLN A 104 12.47 -16.86 -6.54
C GLN A 104 11.17 -16.06 -6.78
N TYR A 105 10.94 -15.62 -8.02
CA TYR A 105 9.77 -14.84 -8.41
C TYR A 105 8.63 -15.68 -9.01
N SER A 106 8.82 -17.01 -9.13
CA SER A 106 7.85 -17.95 -9.70
C SER A 106 7.47 -17.60 -11.16
N ILE A 107 8.47 -17.30 -11.99
CA ILE A 107 8.33 -16.92 -13.40
C ILE A 107 9.02 -17.94 -14.31
N HIS A 108 8.60 -18.00 -15.58
CA HIS A 108 9.14 -18.93 -16.56
C HIS A 108 10.39 -18.37 -17.23
N CYS A 109 11.31 -19.26 -17.60
CA CYS A 109 12.46 -18.94 -18.46
C CYS A 109 12.22 -19.51 -19.86
N PHE A 110 12.49 -18.71 -20.88
CA PHE A 110 12.34 -19.07 -22.29
C PHE A 110 13.66 -18.91 -23.03
N ILE A 111 13.98 -19.86 -23.90
CA ILE A 111 15.12 -19.70 -24.81
C ILE A 111 14.59 -18.98 -26.05
N LEU A 112 15.20 -17.84 -26.38
CA LEU A 112 14.79 -17.01 -27.51
C LEU A 112 15.92 -16.91 -28.52
N GLU A 113 15.69 -17.41 -29.74
CA GLU A 113 16.62 -17.32 -30.86
C GLU A 113 15.91 -16.76 -32.09
N ALA A 114 16.61 -15.96 -32.89
CA ALA A 114 16.04 -15.27 -34.05
C ALA A 114 15.49 -16.23 -35.13
N SER A 115 15.94 -17.48 -35.15
CA SER A 115 15.52 -18.54 -36.09
C SER A 115 14.26 -19.29 -35.62
N SER A 116 13.91 -19.25 -34.33
CA SER A 116 12.86 -20.08 -33.72
C SER A 116 11.82 -19.30 -32.92
N ILE A 117 11.62 -18.01 -33.25
CA ILE A 117 10.66 -17.13 -32.55
C ILE A 117 9.25 -17.73 -32.51
N ASP A 118 8.79 -18.40 -33.57
CA ASP A 118 7.47 -19.03 -33.60
C ASP A 118 7.38 -20.21 -32.63
N ASP A 119 8.48 -20.92 -32.40
CA ASP A 119 8.56 -22.02 -31.43
C ASP A 119 8.51 -21.47 -30.01
N THR A 120 9.34 -20.46 -29.70
CA THR A 120 9.31 -19.76 -28.42
C THR A 120 7.93 -19.14 -28.15
N THR A 121 7.27 -18.59 -29.18
CA THR A 121 5.91 -18.06 -29.03
C THR A 121 4.93 -19.17 -28.63
N ARG A 122 5.01 -20.36 -29.23
CA ARG A 122 4.18 -21.49 -28.81
C ARG A 122 4.49 -21.96 -27.39
N GLU A 123 5.76 -22.00 -26.99
CA GLU A 123 6.16 -22.32 -25.62
C GLU A 123 5.58 -21.33 -24.60
N VAL A 124 5.65 -20.02 -24.89
CA VAL A 124 5.07 -18.97 -24.05
C VAL A 124 3.55 -19.14 -23.93
N MET A 125 2.87 -19.41 -25.04
CA MET A 125 1.42 -19.64 -25.08
C MET A 125 1.02 -20.86 -24.25
N LEU A 126 1.80 -21.95 -24.30
CA LEU A 126 1.60 -23.14 -23.49
C LEU A 126 1.82 -22.86 -22.01
N ALA A 127 2.91 -22.16 -21.67
CA ALA A 127 3.25 -21.82 -20.28
C ALA A 127 2.21 -20.89 -19.62
N TRP A 128 1.60 -20.00 -20.40
CA TRP A 128 0.66 -19.00 -19.88
C TRP A 128 -0.82 -19.33 -20.15
N SER A 129 -1.13 -20.58 -20.53
CA SER A 129 -2.51 -21.07 -20.75
C SER A 129 -3.31 -20.27 -21.79
N ASN A 130 -2.70 -20.03 -22.96
CA ASN A 130 -3.25 -19.24 -24.08
C ASN A 130 -3.61 -17.80 -23.72
N ILE A 131 -2.59 -16.94 -23.68
CA ILE A 131 -2.79 -15.48 -23.62
C ILE A 131 -3.53 -14.99 -24.88
N GLY A 132 -4.55 -14.16 -24.71
CA GLY A 132 -5.25 -13.55 -25.86
C GLY A 132 -4.82 -12.11 -26.17
N GLY A 133 -3.91 -11.55 -25.37
CA GLY A 133 -3.25 -10.26 -25.63
C GLY A 133 -1.85 -10.41 -26.23
N ARG A 134 -1.19 -9.29 -26.59
CA ARG A 134 0.17 -9.30 -27.14
C ARG A 134 1.23 -9.49 -26.06
N ILE A 135 2.38 -10.00 -26.47
CA ILE A 135 3.59 -10.08 -25.65
C ILE A 135 4.32 -8.73 -25.74
N LEU A 136 4.62 -8.13 -24.58
CA LEU A 136 5.52 -7.00 -24.45
C LEU A 136 6.92 -7.52 -24.11
N TYR A 137 7.88 -7.27 -24.98
CA TYR A 137 9.25 -7.75 -24.85
C TYR A 137 10.20 -6.60 -24.55
N LEU A 138 10.78 -6.61 -23.34
CA LEU A 138 11.76 -5.62 -22.91
C LEU A 138 13.18 -6.11 -23.21
N VAL A 139 13.93 -5.33 -23.98
CA VAL A 139 15.28 -5.68 -24.44
C VAL A 139 16.21 -4.47 -24.47
N SER A 140 17.51 -4.69 -24.29
CA SER A 140 18.50 -3.62 -24.42
C SER A 140 18.69 -3.20 -25.88
N ASN A 141 19.07 -1.94 -26.09
CA ASN A 141 19.36 -1.39 -27.43
C ASN A 141 20.48 -2.12 -28.21
N LYS A 142 21.19 -3.07 -27.59
CA LYS A 142 22.32 -3.86 -28.16
C LYS A 142 21.86 -5.04 -29.02
N LYS A 143 20.64 -5.54 -28.86
CA LYS A 143 20.12 -6.72 -29.59
C LYS A 143 19.18 -6.34 -30.73
N ARG A 144 19.64 -5.51 -31.67
CA ARG A 144 18.76 -4.96 -32.74
C ARG A 144 18.28 -6.01 -33.74
N ASP A 145 19.01 -7.10 -33.90
CA ASP A 145 18.80 -8.08 -34.96
C ASP A 145 17.48 -8.86 -34.85
N ILE A 146 16.87 -8.90 -33.65
CA ILE A 146 15.62 -9.63 -33.39
C ILE A 146 14.36 -8.78 -33.53
N TYR A 147 14.48 -7.45 -33.55
CA TYR A 147 13.33 -6.54 -33.45
C TYR A 147 12.34 -6.71 -34.61
N THR A 148 12.85 -6.75 -35.84
CA THR A 148 12.02 -6.85 -37.04
C THR A 148 11.24 -8.16 -37.09
N LYS A 149 11.81 -9.25 -36.59
CA LYS A 149 11.13 -10.56 -36.57
C LYS A 149 10.07 -10.64 -35.48
N LEU A 150 10.39 -10.16 -34.27
CA LEU A 150 9.42 -10.11 -33.16
C LEU A 150 8.22 -9.22 -33.51
N SER A 151 8.45 -8.06 -34.14
CA SER A 151 7.39 -7.17 -34.62
C SER A 151 6.48 -7.86 -35.65
N LYS A 152 7.04 -8.67 -36.57
CA LYS A 152 6.26 -9.49 -37.52
C LYS A 152 5.40 -10.55 -36.83
N CYS A 153 5.86 -11.11 -35.71
CA CYS A 153 5.10 -12.04 -34.87
C CYS A 153 4.06 -11.32 -33.97
N GLY A 154 3.88 -10.00 -34.12
CA GLY A 154 2.90 -9.22 -33.39
C GLY A 154 3.30 -8.85 -31.96
N TRP A 155 4.56 -9.04 -31.58
CA TRP A 155 5.08 -8.64 -30.28
C TRP A 155 5.29 -7.12 -30.23
N LEU A 156 5.02 -6.52 -29.06
CA LEU A 156 5.37 -5.14 -28.77
C LEU A 156 6.78 -5.12 -28.17
N ILE A 157 7.66 -4.26 -28.67
CA ILE A 157 9.05 -4.23 -28.23
C ILE A 157 9.28 -2.96 -27.42
N THR A 158 9.69 -3.10 -26.18
CA THR A 158 10.20 -2.00 -25.37
C THR A 158 11.72 -2.07 -25.35
N ILE A 159 12.38 -0.97 -25.68
CA ILE A 159 13.84 -0.89 -25.81
C ILE A 159 14.38 -0.03 -24.67
N LEU A 160 15.23 -0.63 -23.84
CA LEU A 160 16.01 0.11 -22.85
C LEU A 160 17.20 0.80 -23.56
N ASN A 161 17.12 2.13 -23.68
CA ASN A 161 18.12 2.96 -24.37
C ASN A 161 18.75 3.98 -23.41
N VAL A 162 19.92 3.63 -22.87
CA VAL A 162 20.64 4.47 -21.91
C VAL A 162 21.40 5.62 -22.60
N GLU A 163 21.72 5.50 -23.89
CA GLU A 163 22.66 6.39 -24.60
C GLU A 163 22.01 7.49 -25.46
N GLY A 164 20.75 7.85 -25.21
CA GLY A 164 20.17 9.12 -25.69
C GLY A 164 20.04 9.30 -27.21
N SER A 165 20.16 8.25 -28.02
CA SER A 165 19.86 8.34 -29.46
C SER A 165 18.36 8.60 -29.67
N SER A 166 18.03 9.71 -30.33
CA SER A 166 16.65 10.05 -30.70
C SER A 166 16.09 8.98 -31.63
N ALA A 167 15.07 8.27 -31.20
CA ALA A 167 14.41 7.27 -32.03
C ALA A 167 12.98 7.70 -32.34
N CYS A 168 12.63 7.57 -33.62
CA CYS A 168 11.28 7.76 -34.15
C CYS A 168 10.35 6.69 -33.55
N GLU A 169 9.21 7.11 -33.01
CA GLU A 169 8.15 6.20 -32.56
C GLU A 169 7.57 5.44 -33.77
N ASN A 170 7.93 4.17 -33.92
CA ASN A 170 7.19 3.25 -34.78
C ASN A 170 6.11 2.56 -33.95
N SER A 171 4.96 2.23 -34.54
CA SER A 171 3.78 1.70 -33.83
C SER A 171 3.98 0.40 -33.04
N SER A 172 5.12 -0.30 -33.20
CA SER A 172 5.44 -1.53 -32.46
C SER A 172 6.63 -1.40 -31.50
N MET A 173 7.26 -0.22 -31.39
CA MET A 173 8.49 -0.01 -30.60
C MET A 173 8.32 1.16 -29.63
N VAL A 174 8.63 0.92 -28.36
CA VAL A 174 8.62 1.93 -27.29
C VAL A 174 10.00 2.03 -26.69
N TYR A 175 10.46 3.24 -26.37
CA TYR A 175 11.78 3.47 -25.78
C TYR A 175 11.63 3.90 -24.33
N ILE A 176 12.41 3.28 -23.44
CA ILE A 176 12.51 3.68 -22.04
C ILE A 176 13.98 3.94 -21.68
N LYS A 177 14.23 4.85 -20.75
CA LYS A 177 15.59 5.16 -20.28
C LYS A 177 15.95 4.41 -19.01
N LYS A 178 14.97 4.17 -18.15
CA LYS A 178 15.10 3.42 -16.90
C LYS A 178 14.10 2.26 -16.84
N LEU A 179 14.45 1.17 -16.16
CA LEU A 179 13.56 0.01 -15.98
C LEU A 179 12.26 0.36 -15.24
N GLN A 180 12.34 1.36 -14.35
CA GLN A 180 11.24 1.89 -13.57
C GLN A 180 10.14 2.53 -14.44
N GLU A 181 10.42 2.83 -15.71
CA GLU A 181 9.43 3.37 -16.66
C GLU A 181 8.52 2.27 -17.26
N LEU A 182 8.89 0.98 -17.13
CA LEU A 182 8.12 -0.10 -17.76
C LEU A 182 6.67 -0.20 -17.23
N PRO A 183 6.38 -0.13 -15.92
CA PRO A 183 5.01 -0.17 -15.43
C PRO A 183 4.12 0.94 -16.01
N LEU A 184 4.65 2.16 -16.11
CA LEU A 184 3.98 3.29 -16.75
C LEU A 184 3.79 3.07 -18.25
N THR A 185 4.77 2.47 -18.91
CA THR A 185 4.67 2.10 -20.33
C THR A 185 3.55 1.08 -20.57
N ILE A 186 3.46 0.05 -19.72
CA ILE A 186 2.37 -0.94 -19.77
C ILE A 186 1.02 -0.25 -19.57
N CYS A 187 0.94 0.63 -18.57
CA CYS A 187 -0.25 1.45 -18.29
C CYS A 187 -0.68 2.27 -19.50
N HIS A 188 0.24 3.02 -20.12
CA HIS A 188 -0.01 3.82 -21.33
C HIS A 188 -0.54 2.99 -22.49
N ILE A 189 0.08 1.83 -22.75
CA ILE A 189 -0.35 0.91 -23.82
C ILE A 189 -1.77 0.41 -23.56
N ASN A 190 -2.07 0.01 -22.31
CA ASN A 190 -3.41 -0.43 -21.93
C ASN A 190 -4.43 0.71 -22.04
N ARG A 191 -4.11 1.90 -21.55
CA ARG A 191 -4.99 3.07 -21.62
C ARG A 191 -5.32 3.44 -23.07
N LYS A 192 -4.33 3.46 -23.97
CA LYS A 192 -4.54 3.68 -25.41
C LYS A 192 -5.43 2.60 -26.05
N ALA A 193 -5.30 1.35 -25.61
CA ALA A 193 -6.07 0.23 -26.14
C ALA A 193 -7.56 0.28 -25.80
N ILE A 194 -7.87 0.77 -24.60
CA ILE A 194 -9.19 0.65 -23.97
C ILE A 194 -9.96 1.98 -24.01
N GLY A 195 -9.24 3.10 -24.11
CA GLY A 195 -9.80 4.44 -24.04
C GLY A 195 -10.19 4.83 -22.61
N ASN A 196 -11.07 5.81 -22.49
CA ASN A 196 -11.45 6.43 -21.21
C ASN A 196 -12.46 5.60 -20.37
N SER A 197 -12.63 4.31 -20.68
CA SER A 197 -13.58 3.45 -19.97
C SER A 197 -13.01 2.80 -18.71
N VAL A 198 -11.73 3.04 -18.40
CA VAL A 198 -11.02 2.50 -17.24
C VAL A 198 -10.41 3.66 -16.46
N VAL A 199 -10.60 3.62 -15.14
CA VAL A 199 -10.01 4.58 -14.20
C VAL A 199 -8.62 4.08 -13.82
N THR A 200 -7.62 4.91 -14.11
CA THR A 200 -6.21 4.61 -13.81
C THR A 200 -5.85 5.20 -12.46
N VAL A 201 -5.46 4.34 -11.53
CA VAL A 201 -5.08 4.69 -10.16
C VAL A 201 -3.56 4.62 -10.02
N GLY A 202 -2.92 5.77 -9.93
CA GLY A 202 -1.53 5.87 -9.53
C GLY A 202 -1.42 5.67 -8.02
N TYR A 203 -0.46 4.87 -7.55
CA TYR A 203 -0.29 4.64 -6.12
C TYR A 203 1.14 4.90 -5.61
N ILE A 204 1.24 5.44 -4.38
CA ILE A 204 2.51 5.66 -3.64
C ILE A 204 2.38 5.21 -2.19
N MET A 205 3.26 4.29 -1.77
CA MET A 205 3.39 3.83 -0.39
C MET A 205 4.73 3.15 -0.16
N LYS A 206 5.09 2.88 1.10
CA LYS A 206 6.32 2.16 1.43
C LYS A 206 6.35 0.77 0.77
N PRO A 207 7.51 0.27 0.28
CA PRO A 207 7.59 -0.99 -0.46
C PRO A 207 6.97 -2.21 0.24
N SER A 208 7.11 -2.32 1.57
CA SER A 208 6.54 -3.44 2.32
C SER A 208 5.01 -3.43 2.35
N ARG A 209 4.39 -2.23 2.39
CA ARG A 209 2.93 -2.09 2.34
C ARG A 209 2.42 -2.36 0.93
N GLU A 210 3.11 -1.84 -0.07
CA GLU A 210 2.76 -2.12 -1.46
C GLU A 210 2.75 -3.63 -1.74
N GLU A 211 3.79 -4.34 -1.31
CA GLU A 211 3.91 -5.77 -1.51
C GLU A 211 2.78 -6.55 -0.81
N ASP A 212 2.37 -6.13 0.40
CA ASP A 212 1.25 -6.71 1.14
C ASP A 212 -0.08 -6.57 0.36
N PHE A 213 -0.37 -5.37 -0.15
CA PHE A 213 -1.56 -5.11 -0.97
C PHE A 213 -1.50 -5.85 -2.30
N ALA A 214 -0.36 -5.84 -2.99
CA ALA A 214 -0.20 -6.49 -4.28
C ALA A 214 -0.35 -8.02 -4.17
N LYS A 215 0.22 -8.66 -3.13
CA LYS A 215 0.06 -10.10 -2.86
C LYS A 215 -1.40 -10.52 -2.72
N ARG A 216 -2.25 -9.62 -2.22
CA ARG A 216 -3.69 -9.83 -2.06
C ARG A 216 -4.48 -9.53 -3.33
N GLY A 217 -3.82 -9.08 -4.40
CA GLY A 217 -4.43 -8.76 -5.69
C GLY A 217 -4.96 -7.34 -5.79
N ALA A 218 -4.61 -6.42 -4.89
CA ALA A 218 -5.17 -5.07 -4.85
C ALA A 218 -4.72 -4.17 -6.01
N PHE A 219 -3.55 -4.43 -6.61
CA PHE A 219 -2.91 -3.56 -7.61
C PHE A 219 -2.67 -4.26 -8.96
N PRO A 220 -3.74 -4.63 -9.68
CA PRO A 220 -3.64 -5.16 -11.03
C PRO A 220 -3.15 -4.08 -12.00
N LEU A 221 -2.09 -4.37 -12.77
CA LEU A 221 -1.57 -3.49 -13.84
C LEU A 221 -2.34 -3.65 -15.17
N TYR A 222 -3.53 -4.26 -15.09
CA TYR A 222 -4.48 -4.47 -16.17
C TYR A 222 -5.88 -4.09 -15.66
N PRO A 223 -6.82 -3.79 -16.56
CA PRO A 223 -8.17 -3.44 -16.16
C PRO A 223 -8.89 -4.59 -15.46
N THR A 224 -9.46 -4.29 -14.29
CA THR A 224 -10.35 -5.19 -13.57
C THR A 224 -11.75 -5.22 -14.18
N GLN A 225 -12.59 -6.14 -13.71
CA GLN A 225 -14.02 -6.16 -14.05
C GLN A 225 -14.74 -4.89 -13.58
N ASP A 226 -14.24 -4.27 -12.52
CA ASP A 226 -14.77 -3.02 -11.95
C ASP A 226 -14.32 -1.76 -12.70
N GLY A 227 -13.50 -1.92 -13.74
CA GLY A 227 -13.02 -0.82 -14.57
C GLY A 227 -11.90 0.01 -13.94
N LEU A 228 -11.08 -0.60 -13.08
CA LEU A 228 -9.91 0.02 -12.47
C LEU A 228 -8.62 -0.62 -12.99
N MET A 229 -7.55 0.17 -13.09
CA MET A 229 -6.19 -0.30 -13.35
C MET A 229 -5.23 0.46 -12.45
N PHE A 230 -4.24 -0.22 -11.88
CA PHE A 230 -3.34 0.37 -10.89
C PHE A 230 -1.91 0.43 -11.42
N VAL A 231 -1.25 1.56 -11.24
CA VAL A 231 0.14 1.77 -11.67
C VAL A 231 0.98 2.32 -10.52
N PRO A 232 2.15 1.72 -10.22
CA PRO A 232 3.05 2.28 -9.23
C PRO A 232 3.61 3.61 -9.74
N LEU A 233 3.44 4.66 -8.94
CA LEU A 233 4.17 5.91 -9.13
C LEU A 233 5.50 5.80 -8.38
N THR A 234 6.55 6.47 -8.88
CA THR A 234 7.88 6.42 -8.27
C THR A 234 8.54 7.79 -8.22
N PHE A 235 9.24 8.07 -7.11
CA PHE A 235 10.05 9.27 -6.95
C PHE A 235 11.40 9.21 -7.69
N GLU A 236 11.75 8.05 -8.28
CA GLU A 236 12.97 7.88 -9.10
C GLU A 236 12.84 8.45 -10.52
N LEU A 237 11.61 8.81 -10.89
CA LEU A 237 11.23 9.44 -12.15
C LEU A 237 10.54 10.77 -11.87
N PRO A 238 10.57 11.74 -12.80
CA PRO A 238 9.81 12.98 -12.67
C PRO A 238 8.32 12.68 -12.44
N LEU A 239 7.70 13.27 -11.41
CA LEU A 239 6.30 12.98 -11.07
C LEU A 239 5.31 13.53 -12.09
N SER A 240 5.54 14.72 -12.65
CA SER A 240 4.58 15.38 -13.53
C SER A 240 4.11 14.54 -14.73
N PRO A 241 5.01 13.91 -15.53
CA PRO A 241 4.58 13.00 -16.60
C PRO A 241 3.82 11.77 -16.11
N GLN A 242 4.16 11.25 -14.92
CA GLN A 242 3.46 10.09 -14.36
C GLN A 242 2.04 10.46 -13.93
N LEU A 243 1.88 11.63 -13.32
CA LEU A 243 0.61 12.11 -12.79
C LEU A 243 -0.39 12.50 -13.90
N GLN A 244 0.11 12.88 -15.09
CA GLN A 244 -0.73 13.08 -16.28
C GLN A 244 -1.34 11.77 -16.82
N GLU A 245 -0.74 10.63 -16.49
CA GLU A 245 -1.19 9.31 -16.94
C GLU A 245 -2.20 8.64 -16.02
N VAL A 246 -2.57 9.29 -14.90
CA VAL A 246 -3.49 8.72 -13.91
C VAL A 246 -4.69 9.61 -13.67
N ASP A 247 -5.82 8.99 -13.33
CA ASP A 247 -7.07 9.68 -13.02
C ASP A 247 -7.23 9.89 -11.50
N VAL A 248 -6.62 9.00 -10.70
CA VAL A 248 -6.64 9.03 -9.23
C VAL A 248 -5.24 8.81 -8.67
N VAL A 249 -4.87 9.54 -7.61
CA VAL A 249 -3.67 9.28 -6.80
C VAL A 249 -4.09 8.70 -5.46
N LEU A 250 -3.77 7.43 -5.24
CA LEU A 250 -3.87 6.76 -3.94
C LEU A 250 -2.52 6.85 -3.22
N HIS A 251 -2.48 7.36 -1.99
CA HIS A 251 -1.20 7.41 -1.28
C HIS A 251 -1.31 7.13 0.22
N LYS A 252 -0.20 6.63 0.76
CA LYS A 252 0.04 6.52 2.20
C LYS A 252 1.10 7.53 2.62
N ALA A 253 0.77 8.83 2.60
CA ALA A 253 1.73 9.91 2.91
C ALA A 253 2.37 9.77 4.30
N THR A 254 1.69 9.09 5.23
CA THR A 254 2.23 8.80 6.57
C THR A 254 3.51 7.96 6.55
N ASP A 255 3.74 7.21 5.48
CA ASP A 255 4.95 6.40 5.28
C ASP A 255 6.17 7.25 4.92
N GLU A 256 5.93 8.47 4.43
CA GLU A 256 6.93 9.40 3.92
C GLU A 256 7.18 10.55 4.91
N ILE A 257 6.67 10.46 6.14
CA ILE A 257 6.94 11.43 7.21
C ILE A 257 8.37 11.22 7.71
N ILE A 258 9.16 12.29 7.73
CA ILE A 258 10.50 12.32 8.32
C ILE A 258 10.43 12.83 9.76
N SER A 259 9.70 13.92 9.98
CA SER A 259 9.53 14.52 11.31
C SER A 259 8.21 15.28 11.40
N ILE A 260 7.76 15.48 12.63
CA ILE A 260 6.59 16.29 12.96
C ILE A 260 6.99 17.29 14.05
N ASP A 261 6.79 18.57 13.80
CA ASP A 261 6.96 19.65 14.77
C ASP A 261 5.58 20.08 15.31
N LEU A 262 5.33 19.75 16.58
CA LEU A 262 4.08 20.08 17.27
C LEU A 262 4.12 21.46 17.94
N ASN A 263 5.27 22.15 17.93
CA ASN A 263 5.46 23.42 18.66
C ASN A 263 5.16 24.67 17.82
N SER A 264 4.86 24.52 16.53
CA SER A 264 4.49 25.67 15.71
C SER A 264 3.07 26.14 16.11
N SER A 265 2.95 27.34 16.67
CA SER A 265 1.68 27.98 17.06
C SER A 265 0.73 28.27 15.90
N LEU A 266 1.09 27.87 14.68
CA LEU A 266 0.30 27.98 13.46
C LEU A 266 -0.38 26.62 13.22
N GLN A 267 -1.71 26.60 13.29
CA GLN A 267 -2.57 25.44 12.97
C GLN A 267 -2.59 25.11 11.46
N SER A 268 -1.44 25.18 10.77
CA SER A 268 -1.32 24.93 9.34
C SER A 268 -0.44 23.70 9.07
N SER A 269 -0.55 23.18 7.85
CA SER A 269 0.19 22.04 7.27
C SER A 269 1.73 22.07 7.39
N ASN A 270 2.31 23.10 8.01
CA ASN A 270 3.75 23.30 8.17
C ASN A 270 4.35 22.49 9.33
N THR A 271 3.56 21.69 10.05
CA THR A 271 4.04 20.84 11.14
C THR A 271 4.68 19.54 10.67
N ILE A 272 4.46 19.11 9.43
CA ILE A 272 4.94 17.79 8.95
C ILE A 272 6.02 17.99 7.88
N THR A 273 7.19 17.40 8.12
CA THR A 273 8.24 17.31 7.10
C THR A 273 8.15 15.95 6.42
N TYR A 274 7.73 15.95 5.15
CA TYR A 274 7.74 14.76 4.30
C TYR A 274 9.09 14.55 3.59
N SER A 275 9.30 13.35 3.04
CA SER A 275 10.37 13.05 2.11
C SER A 275 10.33 13.96 0.88
N ARG A 276 11.48 14.15 0.22
CA ARG A 276 11.59 15.00 -0.97
C ARG A 276 10.54 14.65 -2.03
N GLY A 277 10.36 13.37 -2.32
CA GLY A 277 9.40 12.91 -3.32
C GLY A 277 7.96 13.23 -2.94
N MET A 278 7.58 13.02 -1.67
CA MET A 278 6.25 13.34 -1.19
C MET A 278 6.00 14.86 -1.12
N GLN A 279 7.03 15.67 -0.83
CA GLN A 279 6.93 17.14 -0.95
C GLN A 279 6.73 17.58 -2.42
N GLU A 280 7.36 16.91 -3.37
CA GLU A 280 7.13 17.16 -4.80
C GLU A 280 5.69 16.80 -5.21
N LEU A 281 5.16 15.67 -4.72
CA LEU A 281 3.74 15.31 -4.93
C LEU A 281 2.80 16.33 -4.26
N GLN A 282 3.08 16.76 -3.03
CA GLN A 282 2.30 17.77 -2.34
C GLN A 282 2.21 19.07 -3.15
N ARG A 283 3.36 19.59 -3.63
CA ARG A 283 3.37 20.80 -4.48
C ARG A 283 2.56 20.60 -5.75
N TYR A 284 2.61 19.41 -6.35
CA TYR A 284 1.78 19.11 -7.53
C TYR A 284 0.29 19.16 -7.18
N MET A 285 -0.13 18.51 -6.10
CA MET A 285 -1.53 18.52 -5.63
C MET A 285 -2.06 19.93 -5.36
N GLU A 286 -1.22 20.82 -4.81
CA GLU A 286 -1.58 22.22 -4.55
C GLU A 286 -1.85 23.03 -5.84
N HIS A 287 -1.22 22.67 -6.96
CA HIS A 287 -1.39 23.35 -8.26
C HIS A 287 -2.42 22.67 -9.18
N HIS A 288 -2.90 21.47 -8.82
CA HIS A 288 -3.80 20.65 -9.64
C HIS A 288 -5.03 20.21 -8.83
N LEU A 289 -5.94 21.15 -8.57
CA LEU A 289 -7.14 20.92 -7.74
C LEU A 289 -8.17 19.97 -8.37
N ASP A 290 -8.06 19.74 -9.67
CA ASP A 290 -8.84 18.77 -10.46
C ASP A 290 -8.37 17.33 -10.26
N LEU A 291 -7.14 17.12 -9.78
CA LEU A 291 -6.60 15.79 -9.48
C LEU A 291 -7.40 15.13 -8.34
N CYS A 292 -7.92 13.93 -8.60
CA CYS A 292 -8.56 13.13 -7.56
C CYS A 292 -7.50 12.47 -6.68
N VAL A 293 -7.42 12.86 -5.41
CA VAL A 293 -6.46 12.30 -4.44
C VAL A 293 -7.20 11.56 -3.34
N ILE A 294 -6.69 10.39 -2.97
CA ILE A 294 -7.22 9.54 -1.89
C ILE A 294 -6.12 9.35 -0.84
N ASP A 295 -6.20 10.03 0.30
CA ASP A 295 -7.07 11.17 0.64
C ASP A 295 -6.24 12.47 0.76
N PRO A 296 -6.83 13.66 0.55
CA PRO A 296 -6.14 14.93 0.76
C PRO A 296 -5.41 15.00 2.12
N LEU A 297 -4.21 15.58 2.13
CA LEU A 297 -3.33 15.60 3.31
C LEU A 297 -3.98 16.26 4.53
N ASN A 298 -4.82 17.28 4.32
CA ASN A 298 -5.56 17.96 5.38
C ASN A 298 -6.59 17.05 6.09
N TYR A 299 -7.15 16.06 5.39
CA TYR A 299 -8.05 15.06 5.98
C TYR A 299 -7.31 13.95 6.73
N ILE A 300 -6.05 13.71 6.38
CA ILE A 300 -5.19 12.76 7.08
C ILE A 300 -4.64 13.36 8.38
N TYR A 301 -4.34 14.67 8.42
CA TYR A 301 -3.73 15.34 9.58
C TYR A 301 -4.37 15.02 10.93
N PRO A 302 -5.72 15.03 11.09
CA PRO A 302 -6.35 14.76 12.38
C PRO A 302 -6.02 13.41 12.99
N VAL A 303 -5.73 12.39 12.17
CA VAL A 303 -5.38 11.04 12.68
C VAL A 303 -3.87 10.86 12.89
N LEU A 304 -3.06 11.89 12.63
CA LEU A 304 -1.62 11.91 12.95
C LEU A 304 -1.35 12.54 14.33
N ASP A 305 -2.34 13.23 14.88
CA ASP A 305 -2.27 13.86 16.19
C ASP A 305 -3.31 13.22 17.13
N ARG A 306 -2.82 12.51 18.14
CA ARG A 306 -3.66 11.84 19.14
C ARG A 306 -4.51 12.83 19.94
N LEU A 307 -4.05 14.05 20.18
CA LEU A 307 -4.88 15.08 20.80
C LEU A 307 -6.05 15.43 19.89
N LYS A 308 -5.75 15.70 18.61
CA LYS A 308 -6.77 16.14 17.64
C LYS A 308 -7.85 15.08 17.43
N ILE A 309 -7.47 13.82 17.25
CA ILE A 309 -8.45 12.74 17.08
C ILE A 309 -9.27 12.52 18.35
N GLN A 310 -8.67 12.58 19.54
CA GLN A 310 -9.41 12.46 20.79
C GLN A 310 -10.43 13.61 20.98
N GLN A 311 -10.06 14.84 20.62
CA GLN A 311 -10.99 15.97 20.58
C GLN A 311 -12.14 15.75 19.58
N ILE A 312 -11.88 15.16 18.42
CA ILE A 312 -12.93 14.81 17.46
C ILE A 312 -13.86 13.76 18.08
N LEU A 313 -13.33 12.72 18.72
CA LEU A 313 -14.13 11.65 19.33
C LEU A 313 -15.07 12.11 20.45
N LEU A 314 -14.86 13.29 21.05
CA LEU A 314 -15.83 13.89 21.98
C LEU A 314 -17.19 14.14 21.31
N GLY A 315 -17.23 14.38 20.00
CA GLY A 315 -18.48 14.57 19.27
C GLY A 315 -19.34 13.30 19.11
N LEU A 316 -18.83 12.12 19.50
CA LEU A 316 -19.64 10.88 19.52
C LEU A 316 -20.75 10.94 20.58
N GLU A 317 -20.68 11.86 21.54
CA GLU A 317 -21.76 12.10 22.51
C GLU A 317 -23.10 12.39 21.82
N ASP A 318 -23.09 12.96 20.61
CA ASP A 318 -24.27 13.23 19.78
C ASP A 318 -25.03 11.95 19.38
N LEU A 319 -24.36 10.79 19.38
CA LEU A 319 -24.96 9.49 19.05
C LEU A 319 -25.56 8.77 20.27
N LYS A 320 -25.38 9.33 21.48
CA LYS A 320 -25.82 8.67 22.72
C LYS A 320 -27.35 8.67 22.82
N THR A 321 -27.92 7.47 22.87
CA THR A 321 -29.35 7.26 23.16
C THR A 321 -29.55 6.93 24.64
N ARG A 322 -30.52 7.57 25.29
CA ARG A 322 -30.81 7.32 26.72
C ARG A 322 -31.24 5.86 26.92
N GLY A 323 -30.61 5.19 27.88
CA GLY A 323 -30.92 3.81 28.26
C GLY A 323 -30.21 2.72 27.45
N CYS A 324 -29.36 3.10 26.48
CA CYS A 324 -28.53 2.19 25.70
C CYS A 324 -27.04 2.34 26.07
N HIS A 325 -26.22 1.35 25.74
CA HIS A 325 -24.76 1.47 25.78
C HIS A 325 -24.31 2.63 24.88
N ALA A 326 -23.28 3.36 25.30
CA ALA A 326 -22.76 4.48 24.53
C ALA A 326 -21.54 4.07 23.68
N ILE A 327 -21.33 4.77 22.56
CA ILE A 327 -20.05 4.77 21.85
C ILE A 327 -19.34 6.10 22.11
N ARG A 328 -18.09 6.05 22.55
CA ARG A 328 -17.34 7.24 22.98
C ARG A 328 -15.84 7.14 22.71
N GLY A 329 -15.16 8.27 22.75
CA GLY A 329 -13.71 8.30 22.95
C GLY A 329 -13.33 7.91 24.39
N ALA A 330 -12.09 7.46 24.57
CA ALA A 330 -11.50 7.29 25.90
C ALA A 330 -11.28 8.66 26.55
N ASN A 331 -11.40 8.77 27.88
CA ASN A 331 -11.00 10.01 28.56
C ASN A 331 -9.49 10.25 28.36
N PHE A 332 -9.08 11.51 28.28
CA PHE A 332 -7.70 11.85 27.94
C PHE A 332 -7.25 13.20 28.53
N LEU A 333 -5.93 13.33 28.70
CA LEU A 333 -5.25 14.54 29.12
C LEU A 333 -3.96 14.69 28.30
N LYS A 334 -3.77 15.88 27.70
CA LYS A 334 -2.50 16.25 27.05
C LYS A 334 -1.52 16.72 28.13
N VAL A 335 -0.28 16.26 28.05
CA VAL A 335 0.82 16.71 28.90
C VAL A 335 2.04 17.08 28.06
N ASP A 336 2.62 18.24 28.36
CA ASP A 336 3.86 18.72 27.74
C ASP A 336 5.10 18.40 28.60
N ASP A 337 4.89 18.14 29.90
CA ASP A 337 5.90 17.69 30.86
C ASP A 337 5.23 16.78 31.90
N PHE A 338 5.82 15.61 32.18
CA PHE A 338 5.35 14.70 33.23
C PHE A 338 5.57 15.25 34.65
N ASN A 339 6.44 16.26 34.81
CA ASN A 339 6.75 16.92 36.09
C ASN A 339 5.90 18.16 36.36
N GLN A 340 4.90 18.45 35.52
CA GLN A 340 4.07 19.64 35.68
C GLN A 340 3.37 19.68 37.05
N ALA A 341 3.39 20.85 37.70
CA ALA A 341 2.69 21.06 38.95
C ALA A 341 1.19 20.88 38.76
N GLY A 342 0.52 20.17 39.69
CA GLY A 342 -0.91 19.94 39.62
C GLY A 342 -1.36 18.77 38.74
N LEU A 343 -0.45 17.92 38.25
CA LEU A 343 -0.81 16.74 37.43
C LEU A 343 -1.94 15.90 38.04
N ILE A 344 -1.94 15.66 39.35
CA ILE A 344 -3.01 14.93 40.06
C ILE A 344 -4.38 15.58 39.87
N GLN A 345 -4.43 16.90 40.03
CA GLN A 345 -5.66 17.68 39.87
C GLN A 345 -6.14 17.62 38.42
N SER A 346 -5.22 17.77 37.46
CA SER A 346 -5.54 17.67 36.02
C SER A 346 -6.02 16.28 35.61
N LEU A 347 -5.46 15.20 36.18
CA LEU A 347 -5.95 13.83 35.96
C LEU A 347 -7.39 13.68 36.45
N SER A 348 -7.68 14.18 37.66
CA SER A 348 -9.03 14.15 38.24
C SER A 348 -10.04 14.93 37.39
N GLU A 349 -9.69 16.15 36.96
CA GLU A 349 -10.52 16.98 36.08
C GLU A 349 -10.77 16.33 34.72
N ALA A 350 -9.78 15.62 34.19
CA ALA A 350 -9.90 14.83 32.95
C ALA A 350 -10.61 13.48 33.16
N LYS A 351 -11.11 13.17 34.36
CA LYS A 351 -11.76 11.90 34.72
C LYS A 351 -10.87 10.67 34.48
N LEU A 352 -9.56 10.84 34.65
CA LEU A 352 -8.58 9.77 34.50
C LEU A 352 -8.31 9.11 35.86
N ALA A 353 -8.50 7.79 35.90
CA ALA A 353 -8.12 6.93 37.01
C ALA A 353 -6.89 6.08 36.62
N LEU A 354 -6.21 5.53 37.63
CA LEU A 354 -5.11 4.60 37.43
C LEU A 354 -5.62 3.14 37.40
N PRO A 355 -5.04 2.27 36.56
CA PRO A 355 -3.94 2.59 35.66
C PRO A 355 -4.37 3.46 34.48
N SER A 356 -3.42 4.18 33.88
CA SER A 356 -3.64 4.96 32.65
C SER A 356 -2.62 4.56 31.60
N ILE A 357 -3.01 4.61 30.33
CA ILE A 357 -2.08 4.38 29.20
C ILE A 357 -1.57 5.72 28.67
N VAL A 358 -0.24 5.84 28.56
CA VAL A 358 0.45 7.01 28.04
C VAL A 358 0.92 6.72 26.62
N LYS A 359 0.55 7.62 25.70
CA LYS A 359 0.88 7.53 24.27
C LYS A 359 1.53 8.85 23.84
N PRO A 360 2.53 8.86 22.95
CA PRO A 360 3.02 10.10 22.34
C PRO A 360 1.89 10.86 21.65
N GLN A 361 1.91 12.19 21.59
CA GLN A 361 0.89 12.93 20.85
C GLN A 361 0.95 12.60 19.35
N VAL A 362 2.15 12.40 18.80
CA VAL A 362 2.31 11.92 17.42
C VAL A 362 1.81 10.47 17.30
N ALA A 363 0.81 10.24 16.45
CA ALA A 363 0.13 8.96 16.31
C ALA A 363 0.83 7.97 15.37
N CYS A 364 1.55 8.46 14.36
CA CYS A 364 2.19 7.63 13.32
C CYS A 364 3.32 8.39 12.61
N GLY A 365 4.12 7.66 11.82
CA GLY A 365 5.09 8.23 10.87
C GLY A 365 6.50 8.42 11.41
N VAL A 366 6.70 8.36 12.72
CA VAL A 366 8.02 8.49 13.37
C VAL A 366 8.30 7.30 14.29
N ALA A 367 9.58 6.94 14.45
CA ALA A 367 10.01 5.71 15.13
C ALA A 367 9.41 5.54 16.53
N ASP A 368 9.31 6.62 17.30
CA ASP A 368 8.90 6.56 18.70
C ASP A 368 7.39 6.77 18.92
N SER A 369 6.59 6.96 17.85
CA SER A 369 5.13 7.18 17.94
C SER A 369 4.34 6.01 18.54
N HIS A 370 4.99 4.85 18.66
CA HIS A 370 4.44 3.60 19.20
C HIS A 370 5.01 3.21 20.57
N SER A 371 5.91 4.02 21.14
CA SER A 371 6.47 3.84 22.49
C SER A 371 5.42 4.27 23.52
N MET A 372 4.79 3.31 24.19
CA MET A 372 3.69 3.53 25.13
C MET A 372 4.06 3.03 26.52
N ALA A 373 3.33 3.51 27.53
CA ALA A 373 3.45 3.01 28.89
C ALA A 373 2.08 2.82 29.54
N ILE A 374 1.91 1.78 30.36
CA ILE A 374 0.78 1.69 31.30
C ILE A 374 1.31 2.03 32.69
N VAL A 375 0.72 3.03 33.33
CA VAL A 375 1.16 3.62 34.60
C VAL A 375 0.17 3.26 35.69
N PHE A 376 0.65 2.72 36.81
CA PHE A 376 -0.20 2.27 37.93
C PHE A 376 -0.22 3.23 39.12
N ARG A 377 0.77 4.13 39.23
CA ARG A 377 0.90 5.11 40.32
C ARG A 377 1.27 6.47 39.77
N VAL A 378 0.80 7.53 40.40
CA VAL A 378 1.06 8.90 39.93
C VAL A 378 2.56 9.22 39.98
N GLU A 379 3.24 8.74 41.02
CA GLU A 379 4.66 9.01 41.22
C GLU A 379 5.54 8.50 40.08
N ASP A 380 5.06 7.52 39.30
CA ASP A 380 5.82 6.88 38.24
C ASP A 380 5.77 7.65 36.89
N PHE A 381 4.93 8.67 36.74
CA PHE A 381 4.87 9.48 35.50
C PHE A 381 6.20 10.19 35.22
N LYS A 382 6.87 10.70 36.27
CA LYS A 382 8.11 11.47 36.17
C LYS A 382 9.30 10.71 35.56
N ASP A 383 9.27 9.38 35.66
CA ASP A 383 10.34 8.48 35.22
C ASP A 383 10.05 7.84 33.85
N LEU A 384 8.98 8.27 33.17
CA LEU A 384 8.61 7.75 31.86
C LEU A 384 9.53 8.24 30.74
N THR A 385 9.84 7.33 29.82
CA THR A 385 10.60 7.60 28.60
C THR A 385 9.71 7.80 27.36
N VAL A 386 8.38 7.83 27.55
CA VAL A 386 7.43 8.09 26.47
C VAL A 386 7.67 9.51 25.92
N PRO A 387 7.87 9.68 24.60
CA PRO A 387 8.09 10.99 24.01
C PRO A 387 7.01 12.02 24.36
N LEU A 388 7.45 13.24 24.67
CA LEU A 388 6.60 14.41 24.92
C LEU A 388 6.49 15.29 23.65
N PRO A 389 5.37 16.01 23.45
CA PRO A 389 4.14 15.95 24.23
C PRO A 389 3.44 14.59 24.17
N ALA A 390 2.73 14.22 25.22
CA ALA A 390 2.06 12.93 25.36
C ALA A 390 0.57 13.08 25.72
N ILE A 391 -0.19 12.03 25.46
CA ILE A 391 -1.58 11.86 25.85
C ILE A 391 -1.63 10.77 26.92
N ILE A 392 -2.04 11.16 28.13
CA ILE A 392 -2.46 10.23 29.17
C ILE A 392 -3.92 9.90 28.87
N GLN A 393 -4.21 8.64 28.64
CA GLN A 393 -5.53 8.14 28.25
C GLN A 393 -6.02 7.11 29.26
N GLU A 394 -7.34 7.08 29.45
CA GLU A 394 -8.04 6.07 30.24
C GLU A 394 -7.62 4.65 29.83
N TYR A 395 -7.20 3.85 30.81
CA TYR A 395 -7.07 2.42 30.62
C TYR A 395 -8.43 1.77 30.90
N VAL A 396 -9.09 1.31 29.84
CA VAL A 396 -10.40 0.66 29.95
C VAL A 396 -10.20 -0.82 30.25
N ASP A 397 -10.88 -1.40 31.23
CA ASP A 397 -10.94 -2.85 31.40
C ASP A 397 -11.92 -3.45 30.38
N HIS A 398 -11.46 -4.45 29.62
CA HIS A 398 -12.13 -4.88 28.38
C HIS A 398 -11.96 -6.37 28.06
N SER A 399 -11.83 -7.21 29.09
CA SER A 399 -11.73 -8.68 28.95
C SER A 399 -10.67 -9.14 27.94
N SER A 400 -9.56 -8.40 27.81
CA SER A 400 -8.47 -8.68 26.84
C SER A 400 -8.94 -8.78 25.38
N THR A 401 -10.05 -8.15 24.99
CA THR A 401 -10.63 -8.26 23.65
C THR A 401 -10.65 -6.91 22.92
N LEU A 402 -10.03 -6.86 21.75
CA LEU A 402 -10.00 -5.70 20.87
C LEU A 402 -10.79 -5.99 19.58
N TYR A 403 -11.67 -5.06 19.21
CA TYR A 403 -12.39 -5.09 17.94
C TYR A 403 -11.77 -4.06 17.00
N LYS A 404 -11.12 -4.54 15.92
CA LYS A 404 -10.55 -3.67 14.89
C LYS A 404 -11.56 -3.49 13.77
N PHE A 405 -12.06 -2.28 13.60
CA PHE A 405 -12.98 -1.93 12.52
C PHE A 405 -12.23 -1.34 11.32
N TYR A 406 -12.70 -1.66 10.13
CA TYR A 406 -12.16 -1.20 8.85
C TYR A 406 -13.28 -0.60 8.01
N VAL A 407 -13.17 0.69 7.70
CA VAL A 407 -14.07 1.41 6.83
C VAL A 407 -13.45 1.48 5.44
N LEU A 408 -14.08 0.81 4.48
CA LEU A 408 -13.69 0.79 3.07
C LEU A 408 -14.80 1.48 2.27
N GLY A 409 -14.71 2.81 2.15
CA GLY A 409 -15.78 3.63 1.60
C GLY A 409 -17.03 3.56 2.48
N GLU A 410 -18.10 2.97 1.97
CA GLU A 410 -19.39 2.83 2.67
C GLU A 410 -19.49 1.51 3.47
N LYS A 411 -18.55 0.58 3.29
CA LYS A 411 -18.60 -0.73 3.92
C LYS A 411 -17.76 -0.75 5.19
N VAL A 412 -18.32 -1.34 6.24
CA VAL A 412 -17.67 -1.52 7.53
C VAL A 412 -17.43 -3.01 7.78
N TYR A 413 -16.18 -3.36 8.03
CA TYR A 413 -15.76 -4.71 8.40
C TYR A 413 -15.12 -4.67 9.79
N HIS A 414 -15.02 -5.82 10.45
CA HIS A 414 -14.28 -5.90 11.70
C HIS A 414 -13.58 -7.24 11.87
N ALA A 415 -12.57 -7.25 12.74
CA ALA A 415 -11.88 -8.43 13.21
C ALA A 415 -11.68 -8.35 14.73
N VAL A 416 -11.77 -9.50 15.40
CA VAL A 416 -11.53 -9.62 16.84
C VAL A 416 -10.09 -10.05 17.09
N LYS A 417 -9.41 -9.39 18.03
CA LYS A 417 -8.03 -9.69 18.43
C LYS A 417 -7.89 -9.74 19.94
N ASN A 418 -6.88 -10.49 20.38
CA ASN A 418 -6.41 -10.41 21.76
C ASN A 418 -5.79 -9.03 22.01
N SER A 419 -6.11 -8.47 23.18
CA SER A 419 -5.66 -7.17 23.67
C SER A 419 -4.95 -7.34 25.02
N THR A 420 -4.52 -6.22 25.61
CA THR A 420 -3.97 -6.17 26.96
C THR A 420 -5.01 -6.63 28.00
N PRO A 421 -4.61 -7.37 29.05
CA PRO A 421 -5.53 -7.84 30.09
C PRO A 421 -5.95 -6.71 31.03
N ASN A 422 -7.03 -6.90 31.77
CA ASN A 422 -7.53 -5.89 32.72
C ASN A 422 -6.49 -5.47 33.77
N ALA A 423 -6.69 -4.28 34.33
CA ALA A 423 -5.85 -3.61 35.31
C ALA A 423 -5.42 -4.54 36.45
N ASP A 424 -6.36 -5.26 37.07
CA ASP A 424 -6.08 -6.19 38.16
C ASP A 424 -5.11 -7.31 37.77
N THR A 425 -5.19 -7.76 36.53
CA THR A 425 -4.28 -8.78 36.00
C THR A 425 -2.92 -8.18 35.66
N LEU A 426 -2.88 -6.97 35.08
CA LEU A 426 -1.64 -6.25 34.81
C LEU A 426 -0.86 -5.94 36.09
N MET A 427 -1.54 -5.50 37.14
CA MET A 427 -0.92 -5.27 38.45
C MET A 427 -0.32 -6.56 39.00
N LYS A 428 -1.00 -7.70 38.89
CA LYS A 428 -0.45 -9.01 39.29
C LYS A 428 0.76 -9.43 38.45
N LEU A 429 0.72 -9.17 37.13
CA LEU A 429 1.82 -9.50 36.21
C LEU A 429 3.09 -8.67 36.46
N SER A 430 2.96 -7.45 36.99
CA SER A 430 4.13 -6.64 37.37
C SER A 430 4.93 -7.22 38.55
N GLY A 431 4.41 -8.25 39.24
CA GLY A 431 5.18 -9.31 39.91
C GLY A 431 6.17 -8.92 41.01
N SER A 432 6.26 -7.67 41.43
CA SER A 432 7.26 -7.20 42.39
C SER A 432 6.64 -6.34 43.49
N LYS A 433 7.33 -6.24 44.64
CA LYS A 433 6.89 -5.44 45.80
C LYS A 433 6.69 -3.94 45.48
N GLU A 434 7.14 -3.47 44.31
CA GLU A 434 6.92 -2.13 43.78
C GLU A 434 6.28 -2.22 42.39
N LEU A 435 5.03 -1.77 42.27
CA LEU A 435 4.35 -1.61 40.97
C LEU A 435 5.16 -0.65 40.09
N LYS A 436 5.68 -1.10 38.95
CA LYS A 436 6.40 -0.26 37.98
C LYS A 436 5.60 -0.10 36.69
N PRO A 437 5.75 1.00 35.94
CA PRO A 437 5.11 1.16 34.64
C PRO A 437 5.49 0.05 33.67
N LEU A 438 4.54 -0.38 32.84
CA LEU A 438 4.79 -1.30 31.73
C LEU A 438 5.07 -0.51 30.47
N VAL A 439 6.34 -0.38 30.09
CA VAL A 439 6.76 0.26 28.84
C VAL A 439 6.80 -0.77 27.72
N PHE A 440 6.18 -0.47 26.59
CA PHE A 440 6.13 -1.37 25.43
C PHE A 440 6.01 -0.61 24.11
N ASP A 441 6.35 -1.31 23.02
CA ASP A 441 6.14 -0.83 21.66
C ASP A 441 4.93 -1.56 21.06
N SER A 442 3.86 -0.81 20.80
CA SER A 442 2.60 -1.36 20.30
C SER A 442 2.70 -2.10 18.96
N LEU A 443 3.75 -1.85 18.16
CA LEU A 443 4.00 -2.59 16.92
C LEU A 443 4.77 -3.91 17.14
N LYS A 444 5.55 -4.01 18.24
CA LYS A 444 6.39 -5.18 18.51
C LYS A 444 5.70 -6.19 19.41
N SER A 445 5.11 -5.73 20.51
CA SER A 445 4.47 -6.60 21.49
C SER A 445 3.51 -5.82 22.39
N LEU A 446 2.32 -6.36 22.57
CA LEU A 446 1.42 -5.93 23.65
C LEU A 446 1.73 -6.73 24.93
N PRO A 447 1.64 -6.12 26.12
CA PRO A 447 1.73 -6.82 27.39
C PRO A 447 0.49 -7.71 27.55
N THR A 448 0.59 -8.94 27.05
CA THR A 448 -0.48 -9.94 27.03
C THR A 448 -0.09 -11.10 27.95
N THR A 449 -1.08 -11.75 28.57
CA THR A 449 -0.85 -13.02 29.25
C THR A 449 -0.44 -14.05 28.19
N LYS A 450 0.72 -14.72 28.38
CA LYS A 450 1.15 -15.80 27.48
C LYS A 450 0.09 -16.90 27.46
N GLY A 451 -0.74 -16.93 26.41
CA GLY A 451 -1.69 -17.98 26.09
C GLY A 451 -1.42 -18.48 24.68
N ASN A 452 -0.88 -19.71 24.59
CA ASN A 452 -0.66 -20.59 23.43
C ASN A 452 -0.75 -19.99 21.99
N PRO A 453 0.33 -20.01 21.17
CA PRO A 453 0.33 -19.51 19.79
C PRO A 453 -0.55 -20.28 18.77
N ASN A 454 -1.27 -21.33 19.18
CA ASN A 454 -2.10 -22.18 18.31
C ASN A 454 -3.57 -22.20 18.77
N SER A 455 -4.28 -21.09 18.58
CA SER A 455 -5.75 -21.13 18.49
C SER A 455 -6.22 -20.35 17.26
N GLY A 456 -5.66 -20.74 16.12
CA GLY A 456 -6.41 -20.71 14.87
C GLY A 456 -7.32 -21.93 14.86
N ASP A 457 -8.42 -21.88 15.59
CA ASP A 457 -9.60 -22.67 15.27
C ASP A 457 -10.84 -22.00 15.84
N GLY A 458 -11.90 -22.02 15.04
CA GLY A 458 -13.16 -21.36 15.36
C GLY A 458 -13.78 -21.90 16.65
N ASN A 459 -14.62 -21.05 17.26
CA ASN A 459 -15.57 -21.45 18.28
C ASN A 459 -14.97 -21.80 19.67
N SER A 460 -14.48 -20.78 20.38
CA SER A 460 -14.52 -20.81 21.85
C SER A 460 -15.22 -19.56 22.38
N SER A 461 -16.54 -19.65 22.41
CA SER A 461 -17.42 -18.80 23.19
C SER A 461 -17.11 -18.97 24.69
N LYS A 462 -16.09 -18.29 25.19
CA LYS A 462 -16.17 -17.80 26.57
C LYS A 462 -17.07 -16.57 26.49
N ALA A 463 -18.34 -16.76 26.83
CA ALA A 463 -19.35 -15.72 26.88
C ALA A 463 -18.87 -14.61 27.81
N THR A 464 -18.34 -13.53 27.24
CA THR A 464 -18.41 -12.21 27.85
C THR A 464 -19.83 -11.70 27.59
N ASP A 465 -20.52 -11.27 28.65
CA ASP A 465 -21.94 -10.89 28.66
C ASP A 465 -22.27 -9.66 27.78
N HIS A 466 -21.28 -9.09 27.10
CA HIS A 466 -21.41 -7.92 26.24
C HIS A 466 -20.95 -8.26 24.82
N CYS A 467 -21.92 -8.45 23.93
CA CYS A 467 -21.69 -8.54 22.49
C CYS A 467 -21.43 -7.13 21.93
N ILE A 468 -20.60 -7.04 20.89
CA ILE A 468 -20.39 -5.79 20.16
C ILE A 468 -21.70 -5.32 19.53
N ASP A 469 -22.10 -4.07 19.77
CA ASP A 469 -23.27 -3.48 19.12
C ASP A 469 -22.85 -2.97 17.73
N LEU A 470 -23.07 -3.81 16.72
CA LEU A 470 -22.65 -3.51 15.35
C LEU A 470 -23.43 -2.33 14.75
N GLU A 471 -24.68 -2.09 15.14
CA GLU A 471 -25.47 -0.97 14.64
C GLU A 471 -24.94 0.36 15.17
N LEU A 472 -24.65 0.39 16.48
CA LEU A 472 -24.04 1.55 17.13
C LEU A 472 -22.66 1.85 16.56
N VAL A 473 -21.81 0.83 16.40
CA VAL A 473 -20.47 1.01 15.83
C VAL A 473 -20.52 1.41 14.35
N THR A 474 -21.46 0.86 13.57
CA THR A 474 -21.66 1.28 12.17
C THR A 474 -22.12 2.73 12.09
N SER A 475 -22.97 3.17 13.02
CA SER A 475 -23.39 4.58 13.13
C SER A 475 -22.20 5.50 13.45
N ALA A 476 -21.32 5.09 14.36
CA ALA A 476 -20.08 5.81 14.65
C ALA A 476 -19.10 5.82 13.45
N ALA A 477 -18.96 4.71 12.73
CA ALA A 477 -18.16 4.64 11.51
C ALA A 477 -18.66 5.65 10.47
N ASN A 478 -19.97 5.69 10.21
CA ASN A 478 -20.59 6.64 9.30
C ASN A 478 -20.41 8.09 9.76
N TRP A 479 -20.50 8.35 11.07
CA TRP A 479 -20.24 9.67 11.64
C TRP A 479 -18.78 10.09 11.46
N LEU A 480 -17.82 9.18 11.74
CA LEU A 480 -16.39 9.42 11.54
C LEU A 480 -16.05 9.67 10.08
N THR A 481 -16.64 8.92 9.14
CA THR A 481 -16.46 9.16 7.69
C THR A 481 -16.82 10.60 7.32
N ARG A 482 -17.93 11.13 7.86
CA ARG A 482 -18.35 12.52 7.59
C ARG A 482 -17.47 13.56 8.28
N LYS A 483 -16.97 13.25 9.48
CA LYS A 483 -16.16 14.19 10.28
C LYS A 483 -14.70 14.25 9.85
N LEU A 484 -14.14 13.12 9.41
CA LEU A 484 -12.74 13.01 8.99
C LEU A 484 -12.59 13.18 7.47
N GLU A 485 -13.65 12.96 6.70
CA GLU A 485 -13.65 12.95 5.22
C GLU A 485 -12.68 11.93 4.59
N LEU A 486 -12.26 10.94 5.38
CA LEU A 486 -11.42 9.84 4.96
C LEU A 486 -12.26 8.79 4.21
N THR A 487 -11.72 8.32 3.09
CA THR A 487 -12.31 7.28 2.25
C THR A 487 -12.01 5.90 2.83
N ILE A 488 -10.80 5.70 3.34
CA ILE A 488 -10.36 4.42 3.92
C ILE A 488 -9.62 4.67 5.24
N PHE A 489 -10.18 4.15 6.32
CA PHE A 489 -9.59 4.22 7.65
C PHE A 489 -10.01 3.03 8.49
N GLY A 490 -9.38 2.85 9.65
CA GLY A 490 -9.81 1.88 10.64
C GLY A 490 -9.79 2.48 12.03
N PHE A 491 -10.51 1.86 12.95
CA PHE A 491 -10.53 2.30 14.34
C PHE A 491 -10.67 1.09 15.26
N ASP A 492 -10.07 1.22 16.44
CA ASP A 492 -9.95 0.15 17.42
C ASP A 492 -10.94 0.42 18.55
N VAL A 493 -11.81 -0.55 18.83
CA VAL A 493 -12.87 -0.47 19.83
C VAL A 493 -12.65 -1.52 20.91
N VAL A 494 -12.79 -1.13 22.17
CA VAL A 494 -12.88 -2.03 23.31
C VAL A 494 -14.24 -1.86 23.97
N ILE A 495 -14.75 -2.91 24.61
CA ILE A 495 -16.03 -2.86 25.35
C ILE A 495 -15.70 -2.75 26.82
N GLN A 496 -16.12 -1.66 27.46
CA GLN A 496 -15.85 -1.41 28.87
C GLN A 496 -16.61 -2.40 29.76
N GLU A 497 -15.91 -3.07 30.66
CA GLU A 497 -16.54 -3.92 31.68
C GLU A 497 -17.41 -3.10 32.63
N GLY A 498 -18.57 -3.67 33.00
CA GLY A 498 -19.54 -3.04 33.88
C GLY A 498 -20.54 -2.13 33.16
N THR A 499 -20.08 -1.18 32.34
CA THR A 499 -20.99 -0.27 31.60
C THR A 499 -21.46 -0.85 30.26
N GLY A 500 -20.63 -1.69 29.63
CA GLY A 500 -20.84 -2.17 28.26
C GLY A 500 -20.61 -1.11 27.18
N ASP A 501 -20.09 0.06 27.54
CA ASP A 501 -19.82 1.15 26.58
C ASP A 501 -18.72 0.75 25.57
N HIS A 502 -18.92 1.12 24.31
CA HIS A 502 -17.95 0.95 23.22
C HIS A 502 -16.98 2.13 23.20
N VAL A 503 -15.73 1.87 23.57
CA VAL A 503 -14.70 2.91 23.66
C VAL A 503 -13.75 2.82 22.48
N ILE A 504 -13.72 3.87 21.64
CA ILE A 504 -12.76 4.01 20.55
C ILE A 504 -11.40 4.46 21.14
N VAL A 505 -10.39 3.61 21.01
CA VAL A 505 -9.06 3.80 21.63
C VAL A 505 -7.96 4.20 20.63
N ASP A 506 -8.20 3.98 19.34
CA ASP A 506 -7.27 4.36 18.25
C ASP A 506 -8.00 4.53 16.91
N VAL A 507 -7.47 5.38 16.03
CA VAL A 507 -7.98 5.59 14.65
C VAL A 507 -6.79 5.72 13.69
N ASN A 508 -6.82 4.96 12.59
CA ASN A 508 -5.71 4.80 11.67
C ASN A 508 -6.14 5.09 10.23
N TYR A 509 -5.43 5.97 9.53
CA TYR A 509 -5.61 6.17 8.08
C TYR A 509 -5.08 4.96 7.29
N LEU A 510 -5.81 4.50 6.27
CA LEU A 510 -5.41 3.45 5.32
C LEU A 510 -4.64 2.28 5.99
N PRO A 511 -5.27 1.55 6.93
CA PRO A 511 -4.69 0.36 7.55
C PRO A 511 -4.53 -0.77 6.53
N SER A 512 -3.86 -1.88 6.89
CA SER A 512 -3.70 -3.00 5.96
C SER A 512 -4.95 -3.85 5.77
N PHE A 513 -5.93 -3.81 6.68
CA PHE A 513 -7.17 -4.61 6.65
C PHE A 513 -6.96 -6.08 6.25
N LYS A 514 -5.82 -6.67 6.64
CA LYS A 514 -5.40 -8.03 6.26
C LYS A 514 -6.22 -9.12 6.96
N GLU A 515 -6.90 -8.75 8.03
CA GLU A 515 -7.79 -9.60 8.80
C GLU A 515 -9.15 -9.78 8.12
N VAL A 516 -9.46 -8.99 7.09
CA VAL A 516 -10.68 -9.13 6.29
C VAL A 516 -10.38 -9.98 5.06
N PRO A 517 -11.19 -11.02 4.76
CA PRO A 517 -10.99 -11.89 3.59
C PRO A 517 -10.87 -11.11 2.28
N ASN A 518 -9.96 -11.54 1.40
CA ASN A 518 -9.61 -10.80 0.19
C ASN A 518 -10.80 -10.71 -0.78
N GLU A 519 -11.67 -11.73 -0.79
CA GLU A 519 -12.83 -11.88 -1.64
C GLU A 519 -13.88 -10.77 -1.40
N VAL A 520 -13.86 -10.15 -0.20
CA VAL A 520 -14.74 -9.03 0.14
C VAL A 520 -13.98 -7.72 0.31
N ALA A 521 -12.75 -7.76 0.87
CA ALA A 521 -11.98 -6.56 1.14
C ALA A 521 -11.45 -5.88 -0.13
N ILE A 522 -10.94 -6.65 -1.10
CA ILE A 522 -10.36 -6.09 -2.33
C ILE A 522 -11.44 -5.42 -3.20
N PRO A 523 -12.60 -6.06 -3.47
CA PRO A 523 -13.70 -5.39 -4.17
C PRO A 523 -14.23 -4.17 -3.43
N ALA A 524 -14.33 -4.19 -2.09
CA ALA A 524 -14.74 -3.03 -1.31
C ALA A 524 -13.74 -1.87 -1.37
N PHE A 525 -12.45 -2.18 -1.32
CA PHE A 525 -11.37 -1.21 -1.50
C PHE A 525 -11.41 -0.55 -2.89
N TRP A 526 -11.64 -1.34 -3.94
CA TRP A 526 -11.83 -0.85 -5.30
C TRP A 526 -13.08 0.02 -5.45
N ASP A 527 -14.23 -0.42 -4.92
CA ASP A 527 -15.48 0.35 -4.92
C ASP A 527 -15.31 1.71 -4.22
N ALA A 528 -14.61 1.74 -3.08
CA ALA A 528 -14.33 2.98 -2.36
C ALA A 528 -13.53 3.99 -3.19
N ILE A 529 -12.49 3.53 -3.89
CA ILE A 529 -11.68 4.36 -4.78
C ILE A 529 -12.52 4.89 -5.94
N LYS A 530 -13.30 4.02 -6.57
CA LYS A 530 -14.13 4.36 -7.72
C LYS A 530 -15.21 5.38 -7.37
N LYS A 531 -15.94 5.17 -6.28
CA LYS A 531 -16.96 6.11 -5.80
C LYS A 531 -16.38 7.48 -5.46
N LYS A 532 -15.19 7.52 -4.83
CA LYS A 532 -14.52 8.78 -4.53
C LYS A 532 -14.17 9.55 -5.81
N PHE A 533 -13.69 8.85 -6.83
CA PHE A 533 -13.44 9.43 -8.15
C PHE A 533 -14.72 9.95 -8.84
N GLU A 534 -15.79 9.14 -8.83
CA GLU A 534 -17.09 9.53 -9.39
C GLU A 534 -17.66 10.77 -8.70
N LEU A 535 -17.59 10.84 -7.37
CA LEU A 535 -18.00 12.01 -6.60
C LEU A 535 -17.21 13.26 -7.01
N LYS A 536 -15.88 13.16 -7.10
CA LYS A 536 -15.00 14.26 -7.50
C LYS A 536 -15.29 14.79 -8.91
N ARG A 537 -15.78 13.95 -9.82
CA ARG A 537 -16.19 14.37 -11.18
C ARG A 537 -17.52 15.11 -11.22
N THR A 538 -18.36 14.93 -10.19
CA THR A 538 -19.68 15.57 -10.08
C THR A 538 -19.68 16.86 -9.28
N THR A 539 -18.61 17.12 -8.51
CA THR A 539 -18.35 18.35 -7.74
C THR A 539 -17.44 19.28 -8.51
#